data_AF-A0A3D3WCA0-F1
#
_entry.id   AF-A0A3D3WCA0-F1
#
_cell.length_a   1.000
_cell.length_b   1.000
_cell.length_c   1.000
_cell.angle_alpha   90.00
_cell.angle_beta   90.00
_cell.angle_gamma   90.00
#
_symmetry.space_group_name_H-M   'P 1'
#
loop_
_entity.id
_entity.type
_entity.pdbx_description
1 polymer ?
#
loop_
_entity_poly.entity_id
_entity_poly.type
_entity_poly.pdbx_seq_one_letter_code
_entity_poly.pdbx_strand_id
1 'polypeptide(L)'
;MGELIVNGQRVVAIEDGSLLAFLRDTLDLTSVKNGCAQGACGACMVLVDGKAMKACVLRTDKLAGKRILTVEGLTDAEKAIYAYAFSEAGAVQCGFCTPGMVISAKALLDRNPDPEEAEIREAIKNNLCRCTGYKKIVDAIRMAAGLLREKMIPPDIEYLGLTGEGIPRLDAAAKILGTAQYV
;
A
#
# COMPACT_ATOMS: atom_id res chain seq x y z
N MET A 1 9.96 -16.29 20.38
CA MET A 1 10.40 -16.68 19.01
C MET A 1 9.21 -17.19 18.21
N GLY A 2 8.64 -16.33 17.36
CA GLY A 2 7.59 -16.71 16.42
C GLY A 2 8.14 -16.74 15.00
N GLU A 3 7.92 -17.84 14.28
CA GLU A 3 8.16 -17.90 12.83
C GLU A 3 7.00 -17.20 12.10
N LEU A 4 7.29 -16.29 11.19
CA LEU A 4 6.33 -15.62 10.32
C LEU A 4 6.70 -15.88 8.86
N ILE A 5 5.73 -15.73 7.96
CA ILE A 5 5.96 -15.73 6.51
C ILE A 5 5.76 -14.30 6.03
N VAL A 6 6.82 -13.55 5.78
CA VAL A 6 6.77 -12.16 5.32
C VAL A 6 7.14 -12.12 3.85
N ASN A 7 6.24 -11.60 2.99
CA ASN A 7 6.44 -11.51 1.54
C ASN A 7 6.88 -12.84 0.90
N GLY A 8 6.33 -13.96 1.39
CA GLY A 8 6.65 -15.31 0.93
C GLY A 8 7.91 -15.93 1.54
N GLN A 9 8.68 -15.18 2.32
CA GLN A 9 9.91 -15.67 2.98
C GLN A 9 9.64 -16.01 4.44
N ARG A 10 10.18 -17.14 4.92
CA ARG A 10 10.14 -17.49 6.34
C ARG A 10 11.15 -16.64 7.10
N VAL A 11 10.69 -15.96 8.15
CA VAL A 11 11.50 -15.12 9.02
C VAL A 11 11.19 -15.45 10.47
N VAL A 12 12.19 -15.30 11.34
CA VAL A 12 12.02 -15.56 12.78
C VAL A 12 12.11 -14.23 13.52
N ALA A 13 11.06 -13.89 14.25
CA ALA A 13 11.13 -12.81 15.23
C ALA A 13 11.84 -13.35 16.48
N ILE A 14 13.10 -12.94 16.66
CA ILE A 14 13.95 -13.37 17.78
C ILE A 14 13.38 -12.84 19.10
N GLU A 15 12.83 -11.63 19.08
CA GLU A 15 12.23 -10.96 20.23
C GLU A 15 10.72 -10.73 20.01
N ASP A 16 9.97 -10.78 21.10
CA ASP A 16 8.53 -10.51 21.10
C ASP A 16 8.29 -9.00 21.17
N GLY A 17 7.72 -8.41 20.12
CA GLY A 17 7.67 -6.97 20.00
C GLY A 17 6.64 -6.47 18.99
N SER A 18 6.73 -5.18 18.69
CA SER A 18 5.89 -4.52 17.68
C SER A 18 6.15 -5.10 16.30
N LEU A 19 5.09 -5.51 15.58
CA LEU A 19 5.24 -5.93 14.19
C LEU A 19 5.79 -4.80 13.33
N LEU A 20 5.40 -3.55 13.59
CA LEU A 20 5.90 -2.40 12.85
C LEU A 20 7.42 -2.24 12.98
N ALA A 21 7.93 -2.32 14.20
CA ALA A 21 9.38 -2.22 14.45
C ALA A 21 10.12 -3.40 13.82
N PHE A 22 9.60 -4.61 13.95
CA PHE A 22 10.20 -5.79 13.33
C PHE A 22 10.29 -5.67 11.80
N LEU A 23 9.18 -5.30 11.12
CA LEU A 23 9.17 -5.15 9.67
C LEU A 23 10.13 -4.04 9.20
N ARG A 24 10.15 -2.89 9.88
CA ARG A 24 10.95 -1.74 9.46
C ARG A 24 12.41 -1.83 9.88
N ASP A 25 12.66 -2.09 11.15
CA ASP A 25 13.98 -1.89 11.76
C ASP A 25 14.80 -3.18 11.72
N THR A 26 14.15 -4.35 11.63
CA THR A 26 14.83 -5.64 11.49
C THR A 26 14.87 -6.14 10.05
N LEU A 27 13.77 -5.97 9.29
CA LEU A 27 13.67 -6.49 7.91
C LEU A 27 13.84 -5.41 6.82
N ASP A 28 14.04 -4.15 7.20
CA ASP A 28 14.18 -2.99 6.29
C ASP A 28 13.01 -2.80 5.30
N LEU A 29 11.81 -3.25 5.67
CA LEU A 29 10.57 -3.08 4.88
C LEU A 29 9.95 -1.71 5.15
N THR A 30 10.62 -0.68 4.63
CA THR A 30 10.32 0.72 4.94
C THR A 30 9.05 1.25 4.27
N SER A 31 8.38 0.50 3.38
CA SER A 31 7.05 0.86 2.84
C SER A 31 5.98 0.92 3.93
N VAL A 32 6.16 0.16 5.01
CA VAL A 32 5.27 0.17 6.17
C VAL A 32 5.58 1.43 6.99
N LYS A 33 4.87 2.53 6.73
CA LYS A 33 5.22 3.84 7.31
C LYS A 33 4.76 3.97 8.76
N ASN A 34 5.66 4.45 9.62
CA ASN A 34 5.32 4.81 11.00
C ASN A 34 4.78 6.25 11.06
N GLY A 35 3.46 6.41 11.05
CA GLY A 35 2.83 7.73 11.22
C GLY A 35 2.49 8.04 12.67
N CYS A 36 1.36 7.51 13.15
CA CYS A 36 0.85 7.82 14.48
C CYS A 36 1.29 6.85 15.59
N ALA A 37 1.83 5.68 15.24
CA ALA A 37 2.16 4.57 16.15
C ALA A 37 1.04 4.07 17.11
N GLN A 38 -0.19 4.56 16.99
CA GLN A 38 -1.28 4.32 17.96
C GLN A 38 -2.55 3.72 17.32
N GLY A 39 -2.45 3.17 16.10
CA GLY A 39 -3.57 2.53 15.42
C GLY A 39 -4.60 3.49 14.82
N ALA A 40 -4.30 4.79 14.72
CA ALA A 40 -5.21 5.77 14.13
C ALA A 40 -5.07 5.86 12.60
N CYS A 41 -3.90 6.20 12.09
CA CYS A 41 -3.73 6.69 10.71
C CYS A 41 -3.69 5.64 9.58
N GLY A 42 -3.37 4.37 9.88
CA GLY A 42 -3.29 3.32 8.84
C GLY A 42 -2.14 3.44 7.85
N ALA A 43 -1.15 4.33 8.06
CA ALA A 43 0.03 4.41 7.20
C ALA A 43 0.91 3.12 7.24
N CYS A 44 0.79 2.36 8.32
CA CYS A 44 1.49 1.08 8.54
C CYS A 44 0.64 -0.14 8.12
N MET A 45 -0.25 0.01 7.14
CA MET A 45 -1.13 -1.10 6.74
C MET A 45 -0.32 -2.24 6.11
N VAL A 46 -0.61 -3.47 6.53
CA VAL A 46 -0.09 -4.73 5.98
C VAL A 46 -1.25 -5.70 5.78
N LEU A 47 -1.09 -6.73 4.94
CA LEU A 47 -2.03 -7.87 4.96
C LEU A 47 -1.56 -8.89 5.97
N VAL A 48 -2.46 -9.39 6.80
CA VAL A 48 -2.26 -10.54 7.67
C VAL A 48 -3.27 -11.59 7.26
N ASP A 49 -2.80 -12.71 6.69
CA ASP A 49 -3.65 -13.74 6.08
C ASP A 49 -4.73 -13.14 5.16
N GLY A 50 -4.34 -12.19 4.31
CA GLY A 50 -5.24 -11.51 3.36
C GLY A 50 -6.10 -10.37 3.94
N LYS A 51 -6.05 -10.12 5.25
CA LYS A 51 -6.81 -9.03 5.89
C LYS A 51 -5.93 -7.80 6.11
N ALA A 52 -6.40 -6.62 5.69
CA ALA A 52 -5.71 -5.36 5.99
C ALA A 52 -5.73 -5.06 7.49
N MET A 53 -4.54 -4.93 8.09
CA MET A 53 -4.36 -4.63 9.52
C MET A 53 -3.23 -3.62 9.72
N LYS A 54 -3.34 -2.81 10.78
CA LYS A 54 -2.34 -1.79 11.13
C LYS A 54 -1.19 -2.46 11.90
N ALA A 55 0.02 -2.47 11.33
CA ALA A 55 1.15 -3.16 11.95
C ALA A 55 1.53 -2.61 13.34
N CYS A 56 1.30 -1.33 13.60
CA CYS A 56 1.71 -0.69 14.87
C CYS A 56 0.98 -1.20 16.12
N VAL A 57 -0.17 -1.86 15.98
CA VAL A 57 -0.95 -2.42 17.09
C VAL A 57 -0.86 -3.94 17.17
N LEU A 58 -0.05 -4.55 16.30
CA LEU A 58 0.17 -6.00 16.26
C LEU A 58 1.49 -6.36 16.93
N ARG A 59 1.52 -7.55 17.51
CA ARG A 59 2.71 -8.10 18.14
C ARG A 59 3.19 -9.37 17.45
N THR A 60 4.50 -9.53 17.31
CA THR A 60 5.13 -10.69 16.64
C THR A 60 4.78 -12.01 17.33
N ASP A 61 4.68 -12.03 18.66
CA ASP A 61 4.34 -13.24 19.45
C ASP A 61 2.92 -13.77 19.17
N LYS A 62 2.02 -12.92 18.71
CA LYS A 62 0.63 -13.28 18.35
C LYS A 62 0.46 -13.65 16.88
N LEU A 63 1.53 -13.61 16.10
CA LEU A 63 1.51 -13.80 14.65
C LEU A 63 2.31 -15.01 14.18
N ALA A 64 2.65 -15.93 15.09
CA ALA A 64 3.31 -17.18 14.73
C ALA A 64 2.51 -17.93 13.63
N GLY A 65 3.20 -18.34 12.57
CA GLY A 65 2.65 -19.04 11.40
C GLY A 65 1.84 -18.17 10.44
N LYS A 66 1.65 -16.88 10.74
CA LYS A 66 0.85 -15.96 9.90
C LYS A 66 1.61 -15.49 8.67
N ARG A 67 0.86 -15.22 7.60
CA ARG A 67 1.38 -14.63 6.37
C ARG A 67 1.21 -13.12 6.40
N ILE A 68 2.31 -12.40 6.30
CA ILE A 68 2.36 -10.95 6.24
C ILE A 68 2.74 -10.51 4.82
N LEU A 69 1.98 -9.59 4.24
CA LEU A 69 2.31 -8.95 2.97
C LEU A 69 2.46 -7.44 3.15
N THR A 70 3.57 -6.90 2.68
CA THR A 70 3.84 -5.47 2.55
C THR A 70 3.90 -5.08 1.07
N VAL A 71 4.11 -3.80 0.76
CA VAL A 71 4.17 -3.34 -0.65
C VAL A 71 5.35 -3.98 -1.39
N GLU A 72 6.46 -4.25 -0.70
CA GLU A 72 7.63 -4.93 -1.24
C GLU A 72 7.30 -6.33 -1.77
N GLY A 73 6.33 -7.02 -1.15
CA GLY A 73 5.89 -8.36 -1.53
C GLY A 73 4.87 -8.43 -2.67
N LEU A 74 4.40 -7.29 -3.19
CA LEU A 74 3.54 -7.26 -4.38
C LEU A 74 4.28 -7.81 -5.60
N THR A 75 3.54 -8.45 -6.50
CA THR A 75 4.09 -8.87 -7.81
C THR A 75 4.47 -7.65 -8.64
N ASP A 76 5.39 -7.81 -9.60
CA ASP A 76 5.82 -6.69 -10.46
C ASP A 76 4.65 -6.13 -11.28
N ALA A 77 3.72 -6.98 -11.72
CA ALA A 77 2.51 -6.55 -12.42
C ALA A 77 1.60 -5.69 -11.52
N GLU A 78 1.39 -6.10 -10.26
CA GLU A 78 0.62 -5.29 -9.31
C GLU A 78 1.31 -3.96 -9.00
N LYS A 79 2.63 -3.97 -8.81
CA LYS A 79 3.41 -2.76 -8.58
C LYS A 79 3.24 -1.78 -9.75
N ALA A 80 3.35 -2.26 -10.99
CA ALA A 80 3.16 -1.44 -12.18
C ALA A 80 1.73 -0.87 -12.27
N ILE A 81 0.71 -1.69 -12.02
CA ILE A 81 -0.70 -1.26 -12.08
C ILE A 81 -1.03 -0.23 -10.99
N TYR A 82 -0.64 -0.47 -9.73
CA TYR A 82 -0.88 0.49 -8.66
C TYR A 82 -0.08 1.77 -8.86
N ALA A 83 1.18 1.67 -9.31
CA ALA A 83 2.00 2.84 -9.64
C ALA A 83 1.34 3.69 -10.71
N TYR A 84 0.88 3.08 -11.81
CA TYR A 84 0.16 3.78 -12.86
C TYR A 84 -1.14 4.41 -12.34
N ALA A 85 -2.03 3.61 -11.75
CA ALA A 85 -3.38 4.05 -11.42
C ALA A 85 -3.40 5.19 -10.39
N PHE A 86 -2.54 5.12 -9.37
CA PHE A 86 -2.43 6.20 -8.38
C PHE A 86 -1.74 7.45 -8.94
N SER A 87 -0.81 7.30 -9.88
CA SER A 87 -0.14 8.41 -10.54
C SER A 87 -1.09 9.16 -11.48
N GLU A 88 -1.76 8.42 -12.37
CA GLU A 88 -2.68 8.96 -13.37
C GLU A 88 -3.90 9.64 -12.74
N ALA A 89 -4.45 9.05 -11.67
CA ALA A 89 -5.55 9.69 -10.94
C ALA A 89 -5.13 10.95 -10.17
N GLY A 90 -3.83 11.22 -10.00
CA GLY A 90 -3.33 12.27 -9.12
C GLY A 90 -3.58 11.97 -7.62
N ALA A 91 -3.57 10.69 -7.24
CA ALA A 91 -3.87 10.23 -5.90
C ALA A 91 -2.70 10.39 -4.90
N VAL A 92 -1.60 11.01 -5.31
CA VAL A 92 -0.34 11.09 -4.56
C VAL A 92 0.18 12.52 -4.51
N GLN A 93 0.36 13.02 -3.30
CA GLN A 93 1.02 14.30 -3.03
C GLN A 93 2.28 14.10 -2.18
N CYS A 94 2.17 14.12 -0.85
CA CYS A 94 3.30 13.82 0.03
C CYS A 94 3.73 12.34 -0.05
N GLY A 95 2.78 11.44 -0.36
CA GLY A 95 3.03 10.01 -0.53
C GLY A 95 3.06 9.16 0.75
N PHE A 96 3.12 9.78 1.93
CA PHE A 96 3.36 9.06 3.18
C PHE A 96 2.29 8.02 3.53
N CYS A 97 1.01 8.31 3.22
CA CYS A 97 -0.09 7.36 3.44
C CYS A 97 -0.23 6.32 2.31
N THR A 98 0.38 6.55 1.16
CA THR A 98 0.05 5.86 -0.09
C THR A 98 0.39 4.36 -0.05
N PRO A 99 1.52 3.90 0.50
CA PRO A 99 1.79 2.47 0.64
C PRO A 99 0.68 1.73 1.43
N GLY A 100 0.21 2.34 2.51
CA GLY A 100 -0.90 1.78 3.29
C GLY A 100 -2.22 1.76 2.51
N MET A 101 -2.47 2.76 1.65
CA MET A 101 -3.64 2.78 0.76
C MET A 101 -3.59 1.68 -0.29
N VAL A 102 -2.42 1.42 -0.87
CA VAL A 102 -2.20 0.32 -1.83
C VAL A 102 -2.51 -1.03 -1.19
N ILE A 103 -2.04 -1.27 0.03
CA ILE A 103 -2.34 -2.50 0.76
C ILE A 103 -3.84 -2.64 1.07
N SER A 104 -4.51 -1.57 1.50
CA SER A 104 -5.96 -1.59 1.72
C SER A 104 -6.74 -1.83 0.42
N ALA A 105 -6.30 -1.24 -0.68
CA ALA A 105 -6.85 -1.47 -2.01
C ALA A 105 -6.68 -2.94 -2.41
N LYS A 106 -5.48 -3.50 -2.29
CA LYS A 106 -5.24 -4.92 -2.56
C LYS A 106 -6.14 -5.84 -1.74
N ALA A 107 -6.27 -5.58 -0.43
CA ALA A 107 -7.16 -6.36 0.42
C ALA A 107 -8.62 -6.38 -0.06
N LEU A 108 -9.07 -5.29 -0.68
CA LEU A 108 -10.40 -5.19 -1.30
C LEU A 108 -10.43 -5.89 -2.67
N LEU A 109 -9.47 -5.63 -3.54
CA LEU A 109 -9.49 -6.11 -4.91
C LEU A 109 -9.23 -7.62 -5.03
N ASP A 110 -8.48 -8.20 -4.08
CA ASP A 110 -8.30 -9.65 -3.99
C ASP A 110 -9.61 -10.39 -3.67
N ARG A 111 -10.59 -9.73 -3.01
CA ARG A 111 -11.89 -10.32 -2.64
C ARG A 111 -13.05 -9.89 -3.54
N ASN A 112 -13.02 -8.64 -4.01
CA ASN A 112 -14.02 -8.05 -4.88
C ASN A 112 -13.27 -7.30 -5.99
N PRO A 113 -13.09 -7.92 -7.17
CA PRO A 113 -12.32 -7.33 -8.26
C PRO A 113 -13.05 -6.20 -8.98
N ASP A 114 -14.34 -5.95 -8.70
CA ASP A 114 -15.11 -4.84 -9.27
C ASP A 114 -15.96 -4.14 -8.19
N PRO A 115 -15.30 -3.44 -7.24
CA PRO A 115 -16.00 -2.87 -6.10
C PRO A 115 -16.71 -1.57 -6.44
N GLU A 116 -17.88 -1.38 -5.82
CA GLU A 116 -18.59 -0.11 -5.84
C GLU A 116 -17.85 0.98 -5.05
N GLU A 117 -18.17 2.24 -5.31
CA GLU A 117 -17.52 3.37 -4.63
C GLU A 117 -17.59 3.26 -3.09
N ALA A 118 -18.76 2.86 -2.58
CA ALA A 118 -18.99 2.70 -1.15
C ALA A 118 -18.06 1.65 -0.53
N GLU A 119 -17.79 0.55 -1.24
CA GLU A 119 -16.90 -0.51 -0.79
C GLU A 119 -15.44 -0.06 -0.79
N ILE A 120 -15.03 0.73 -1.79
CA ILE A 120 -13.70 1.34 -1.83
C ILE A 120 -13.50 2.28 -0.64
N ARG A 121 -14.48 3.16 -0.38
CA ARG A 121 -14.44 4.11 0.76
C ARG A 121 -14.36 3.37 2.09
N GLU A 122 -15.15 2.32 2.24
CA GLU A 122 -15.16 1.48 3.43
C GLU A 122 -13.80 0.79 3.64
N ALA A 123 -13.19 0.26 2.58
CA ALA A 123 -11.88 -0.39 2.65
C ALA A 123 -10.75 0.54 3.09
N ILE A 124 -10.79 1.82 2.69
CA ILE A 124 -9.76 2.81 3.04
C ILE A 124 -10.12 3.69 4.23
N LYS A 125 -11.27 3.50 4.88
CA LYS A 125 -11.74 4.38 5.97
C LYS A 125 -10.76 4.52 7.14
N ASN A 126 -9.91 3.50 7.31
CA ASN A 126 -8.91 3.39 8.36
C ASN A 126 -7.51 3.85 7.93
N ASN A 127 -7.38 4.39 6.72
CA ASN A 127 -6.16 4.99 6.17
C ASN A 127 -6.40 6.49 6.01
N LEU A 128 -5.80 7.30 6.87
CA LEU A 128 -5.96 8.74 6.85
C LEU A 128 -5.06 9.37 5.79
N CYS A 129 -5.65 10.24 4.97
CA CYS A 129 -4.93 11.11 4.06
C CYS A 129 -5.25 12.57 4.37
N ARG A 130 -4.21 13.40 4.52
CA ARG A 130 -4.38 14.83 4.79
C ARG A 130 -4.27 15.71 3.53
N CYS A 131 -3.88 15.13 2.40
CA CYS A 131 -3.49 15.87 1.21
C CYS A 131 -4.57 15.87 0.11
N THR A 132 -5.19 14.72 -0.17
CA THR A 132 -5.93 14.51 -1.44
C THR A 132 -7.45 14.63 -1.34
N GLY A 133 -8.02 14.68 -0.14
CA GLY A 133 -9.47 14.67 0.04
C GLY A 133 -10.16 13.36 -0.39
N TYR A 134 -9.40 12.27 -0.54
CA TYR A 134 -9.85 10.89 -0.83
C TYR A 134 -10.44 10.63 -2.22
N LYS A 135 -11.10 11.59 -2.88
CA LYS A 135 -11.76 11.35 -4.18
C LYS A 135 -10.81 10.74 -5.22
N LYS A 136 -9.61 11.30 -5.37
CA LYS A 136 -8.59 10.77 -6.29
C LYS A 136 -8.08 9.37 -5.91
N ILE A 137 -8.04 9.04 -4.63
CA ILE A 137 -7.67 7.70 -4.16
C ILE A 137 -8.75 6.68 -4.54
N VAL A 138 -10.02 7.04 -4.39
CA VAL A 138 -11.14 6.20 -4.86
C VAL A 138 -11.04 5.96 -6.36
N ASP A 139 -10.80 7.02 -7.14
CA ASP A 139 -10.67 6.93 -8.59
C ASP A 139 -9.48 6.04 -9.00
N ALA A 140 -8.33 6.16 -8.31
CA ALA A 140 -7.17 5.30 -8.50
C ALA A 140 -7.47 3.81 -8.23
N ILE A 141 -8.19 3.50 -7.14
CA ILE A 141 -8.53 2.12 -6.79
C ILE A 141 -9.49 1.53 -7.83
N ARG A 142 -10.46 2.30 -8.30
CA ARG A 142 -11.37 1.86 -9.38
C ARG A 142 -10.61 1.60 -10.68
N MET A 143 -9.65 2.46 -11.04
CA MET A 143 -8.80 2.26 -12.21
C MET A 143 -7.93 1.00 -12.06
N ALA A 144 -7.28 0.81 -10.90
CA ALA A 144 -6.49 -0.39 -10.62
C ALA A 144 -7.34 -1.67 -10.70
N ALA A 145 -8.59 -1.64 -10.25
CA ALA A 145 -9.52 -2.76 -10.35
C ALA A 145 -9.72 -3.22 -11.81
N GLY A 146 -9.99 -2.28 -12.73
CA GLY A 146 -10.12 -2.57 -14.16
C GLY A 146 -8.86 -3.18 -14.75
N LEU A 147 -7.71 -2.54 -14.52
CA LEU A 147 -6.41 -3.00 -15.02
C LEU A 147 -6.02 -4.40 -14.50
N LEU A 148 -6.30 -4.70 -13.23
CA LEU A 148 -6.03 -6.02 -12.65
C LEU A 148 -6.91 -7.11 -13.26
N ARG A 149 -8.20 -6.83 -13.51
CA ARG A 149 -9.12 -7.78 -14.17
C ARG A 149 -8.68 -8.10 -15.59
N GLU A 150 -8.27 -7.07 -16.31
CA GLU A 150 -7.81 -7.19 -17.70
C GLU A 150 -6.37 -7.73 -17.79
N LYS A 151 -5.66 -7.84 -16.64
CA LYS A 151 -4.23 -8.17 -16.57
C LYS A 151 -3.39 -7.29 -17.49
N MET A 152 -3.78 -6.02 -17.58
CA MET A 152 -3.18 -5.05 -18.48
C MET A 152 -2.24 -4.14 -17.69
N ILE A 153 -0.97 -4.12 -18.10
CA ILE A 153 -0.01 -3.11 -17.65
C ILE A 153 -0.07 -1.98 -18.68
N PRO A 154 -0.47 -0.76 -18.29
CA PRO A 154 -0.56 0.36 -19.22
C PRO A 154 0.80 0.67 -19.85
N PRO A 155 0.84 1.06 -21.13
CA PRO A 155 2.07 1.44 -21.80
C PRO A 155 2.64 2.73 -21.21
N ASP A 156 3.94 2.96 -21.40
CA ASP A 156 4.56 4.25 -21.12
C ASP A 156 3.89 5.32 -21.99
N ILE A 157 3.33 6.34 -21.33
CA ILE A 157 2.71 7.47 -22.01
C ILE A 157 3.78 8.55 -22.22
N GLU A 158 3.99 8.95 -23.47
CA GLU A 158 4.77 10.14 -23.78
C GLU A 158 3.93 11.40 -23.53
N TYR A 159 4.42 12.26 -22.64
CA TYR A 159 3.85 13.57 -22.38
C TYR A 159 4.64 14.65 -23.11
N LEU A 160 3.95 15.67 -23.62
CA LEU A 160 4.60 16.75 -24.37
C LEU A 160 5.33 17.76 -23.46
N GLY A 161 5.06 17.73 -22.16
CA GLY A 161 5.70 18.64 -21.20
C GLY A 161 5.08 20.03 -21.23
N LEU A 162 3.85 20.18 -21.71
CA LEU A 162 3.22 21.48 -21.90
C LEU A 162 2.68 22.04 -20.58
N THR A 163 2.78 23.36 -20.39
CA THR A 163 2.17 24.03 -19.24
C THR A 163 0.66 23.78 -19.22
N GLY A 164 0.15 23.22 -18.13
CA GLY A 164 -1.27 22.86 -17.96
C GLY A 164 -1.61 21.42 -18.35
N GLU A 165 -0.66 20.67 -18.91
CA GLU A 165 -0.80 19.23 -19.15
C GLU A 165 -0.83 18.46 -17.82
N GLY A 166 -1.72 17.47 -17.72
CA GLY A 166 -1.92 16.64 -16.53
C GLY A 166 -0.86 15.56 -16.35
N ILE A 167 0.41 15.96 -16.28
CA ILE A 167 1.53 15.02 -16.22
C ILE A 167 1.67 14.43 -14.81
N PRO A 168 1.85 13.10 -14.67
CA PRO A 168 2.18 12.48 -13.40
C PRO A 168 3.43 13.08 -12.75
N ARG A 169 3.45 13.11 -11.42
CA ARG A 169 4.64 13.56 -10.69
C ARG A 169 5.76 12.53 -10.88
N LEU A 170 6.97 13.00 -11.16
CA LEU A 170 8.17 12.15 -11.31
C LEU A 170 8.42 11.25 -10.09
N ASP A 171 8.08 11.74 -8.89
CA ASP A 171 8.26 11.02 -7.63
C ASP A 171 7.07 10.13 -7.22
N ALA A 172 6.02 10.05 -8.05
CA ALA A 172 4.79 9.35 -7.69
C ALA A 172 5.03 7.84 -7.50
N ALA A 173 5.69 7.18 -8.44
CA ALA A 173 5.93 5.73 -8.35
C ALA A 173 6.70 5.36 -7.07
N ALA A 174 7.77 6.08 -6.75
CA ALA A 174 8.54 5.83 -5.53
C ALA A 174 7.70 6.01 -4.25
N LYS A 175 6.83 7.02 -4.23
CA LYS A 175 5.90 7.27 -3.12
C LYS A 175 4.83 6.18 -3.00
N ILE A 176 4.29 5.70 -4.11
CA ILE A 176 3.25 4.66 -4.15
C ILE A 176 3.83 3.33 -3.67
N LEU A 177 5.00 2.98 -4.19
CA LEU A 177 5.67 1.70 -3.92
C LEU A 177 6.48 1.72 -2.62
N GLY A 178 6.46 2.83 -1.88
CA GLY A 178 7.09 2.95 -0.57
C GLY A 178 8.61 3.09 -0.58
N THR A 179 9.24 3.15 -1.76
CA THR A 179 10.70 3.32 -1.94
C THR A 179 11.16 4.77 -1.81
N ALA A 180 10.25 5.74 -1.83
CA ALA A 180 10.55 7.12 -1.45
C ALA A 180 11.02 7.17 0.00
N GLN A 181 12.18 7.80 0.21
CA GLN A 181 12.78 7.99 1.53
C GLN A 181 12.17 9.21 2.22
N TYR A 182 11.91 9.05 3.51
CA TYR A 182 11.40 10.09 4.39
C TYR A 182 12.36 10.17 5.58
N VAL A 183 12.52 11.37 6.13
CA VAL A 183 13.30 11.62 7.35
C VAL A 183 12.58 11.14 8.60
#